data_AF-A0AAV0WHX9-F1
#
_entry.id   AF-A0AAV0WHX9-F1
#
_cell.length_a   1.000
_cell.length_b   1.000
_cell.length_c   1.000
_cell.angle_alpha   90.00
_cell.angle_beta   90.00
_cell.angle_gamma   90.00
#
_symmetry.space_group_name_H-M   'P 1'
#
loop_
_entity.id
_entity.type
_entity.pdbx_description
1 polymer ?
#
loop_
_entity_poly.entity_id
_entity_poly.type
_entity_poly.pdbx_seq_one_letter_code
_entity_poly.pdbx_strand_id
1 'polypeptide(L)'
;MCVQGEPLRCLPFRAWAPGHPKTGSSRKECVVLASNRYWETEDCSRRLPYICELVPNGPLSPVERYCAPINNIKRRKNCILRNHNQFEQIEQTKQQCNGNINTNKSEAINDNN
;
A
#
# COMPACT_ATOMS: atom_id res chain seq x y z
N MET A 1 0.60 -3.51 -3.28
CA MET A 1 0.20 -3.27 -1.87
C MET A 1 0.62 -1.85 -1.51
N CYS A 2 -0.30 -0.89 -1.65
CA CYS A 2 -0.11 0.45 -1.11
C CYS A 2 -0.79 0.43 0.24
N VAL A 3 -0.03 0.40 1.32
CA VAL A 3 -0.62 0.16 2.64
C VAL A 3 -1.38 1.39 3.13
N GLN A 4 -0.93 2.61 2.82
CA GLN A 4 -1.51 3.85 3.40
C GLN A 4 -1.29 5.07 2.49
N GLY A 5 -1.53 4.95 1.19
CA GLY A 5 -1.27 6.07 0.24
C GLY A 5 0.22 6.40 0.01
N GLU A 6 1.13 5.69 0.68
CA GLU A 6 2.57 5.81 0.47
C GLU A 6 2.98 5.39 -0.95
N PRO A 7 3.74 6.22 -1.68
CA PRO A 7 4.23 5.86 -3.00
C PRO A 7 5.12 4.61 -2.95
N LEU A 8 4.90 3.65 -3.86
CA LEU A 8 5.75 2.44 -3.97
C LEU A 8 7.25 2.74 -4.21
N ARG A 9 7.58 3.96 -4.63
CA ARG A 9 8.97 4.43 -4.77
C ARG A 9 9.68 4.60 -3.43
N CYS A 10 8.92 4.82 -2.36
CA CYS A 10 9.43 5.03 -1.01
C CYS A 10 9.72 3.73 -0.26
N LEU A 11 9.27 2.59 -0.79
CA LEU A 11 9.48 1.28 -0.20
C LEU A 11 10.71 0.64 -0.88
N PRO A 12 11.80 0.37 -0.13
CA PRO A 12 13.00 -0.24 -0.71
C PRO A 12 12.81 -1.73 -1.00
N PHE A 13 11.86 -2.38 -0.32
CA PHE A 13 11.63 -3.82 -0.46
C PHE A 13 10.80 -4.15 -1.70
N ARG A 14 11.33 -5.02 -2.56
CA ARG A 14 10.61 -5.63 -3.68
C ARG A 14 10.97 -7.11 -3.77
N ALA A 15 9.96 -7.97 -3.88
CA ALA A 15 10.12 -9.41 -3.93
C ALA A 15 9.47 -10.02 -5.17
N TRP A 16 9.68 -9.44 -6.35
CA TRP A 16 9.16 -10.00 -7.60
C TRP A 16 9.76 -11.38 -7.91
N ALA A 17 8.93 -12.29 -8.39
CA ALA A 17 9.41 -13.53 -9.00
C ALA A 17 10.15 -13.22 -10.30
N PRO A 18 11.09 -14.08 -10.74
CA PRO A 18 11.73 -13.94 -12.04
C PRO A 18 10.70 -13.78 -13.17
N GLY A 19 10.89 -12.80 -14.04
CA GLY A 19 9.98 -12.51 -15.15
C GLY A 19 8.75 -11.66 -14.79
N HIS A 20 8.64 -11.18 -13.54
CA HIS A 20 7.59 -10.28 -13.10
C HIS A 20 8.12 -8.88 -12.69
N PRO A 21 7.30 -7.83 -12.77
CA PRO A 21 5.96 -7.80 -13.37
C PRO A 21 6.01 -8.04 -14.88
N LYS A 22 4.99 -8.72 -15.42
CA LYS A 22 4.92 -9.03 -16.86
C LYS A 22 4.79 -7.71 -17.64
N THR A 23 5.74 -7.41 -18.52
CA THR A 23 5.68 -6.21 -19.36
C THR A 23 4.75 -6.46 -20.56
N GLY A 24 3.83 -5.53 -20.83
CA GLY A 24 3.06 -5.53 -22.07
C GLY A 24 1.73 -6.32 -22.07
N SER A 25 1.18 -6.70 -20.92
CA SER A 25 -0.20 -7.17 -20.91
C SER A 25 -1.17 -5.99 -21.06
N SER A 26 -2.15 -6.14 -21.97
CA SER A 26 -3.25 -5.19 -22.14
C SER A 26 -4.33 -5.33 -21.07
N ARG A 27 -4.14 -6.24 -20.10
CA ARG A 27 -5.08 -6.56 -19.04
C ARG A 27 -4.66 -5.87 -17.75
N LYS A 28 -5.64 -5.57 -16.89
CA LYS A 28 -5.37 -5.09 -15.54
C LYS A 28 -4.69 -6.22 -14.75
N GLU A 29 -3.45 -6.04 -14.38
CA GLU A 29 -2.69 -6.99 -13.57
C GLU A 29 -2.81 -6.67 -12.08
N CYS A 30 -3.14 -7.68 -11.29
CA CYS A 30 -3.12 -7.66 -9.83
C CYS A 30 -1.88 -8.39 -9.33
N VAL A 31 -1.39 -8.01 -8.15
CA VAL A 31 -0.24 -8.68 -7.52
C VAL A 31 -0.72 -9.77 -6.60
N VAL A 32 -0.15 -10.97 -6.73
CA VAL A 32 -0.39 -12.10 -5.85
C VAL A 32 0.91 -12.50 -5.15
N LEU A 33 0.78 -13.02 -3.93
CA LEU A 33 1.87 -13.71 -3.25
C LEU A 33 1.81 -15.19 -3.64
N ALA A 34 2.77 -15.65 -4.42
CA ALA A 34 2.86 -17.04 -4.85
C ALA A 34 3.38 -17.94 -3.72
N SER A 35 3.22 -19.26 -3.89
CA SER A 35 3.66 -20.27 -2.91
C SER A 35 5.18 -20.25 -2.67
N ASN A 36 5.94 -19.78 -3.66
CA ASN A 36 7.38 -19.54 -3.57
C ASN A 36 7.75 -18.30 -2.72
N ARG A 37 6.76 -17.59 -2.16
CA ARG A 37 6.88 -16.35 -1.36
C ARG A 37 7.29 -15.10 -2.16
N TYR A 38 7.33 -15.19 -3.49
CA TYR A 38 7.57 -14.05 -4.37
C TYR A 38 6.26 -13.48 -4.90
N TRP A 39 6.34 -12.26 -5.43
CA TRP A 39 5.24 -11.52 -6.03
C TRP A 39 5.15 -11.84 -7.52
N GLU A 40 3.94 -12.16 -7.96
CA GLU A 40 3.63 -12.42 -9.36
C GLU A 40 2.48 -11.53 -9.80
N THR A 41 2.39 -11.30 -11.11
CA THR A 41 1.28 -10.57 -11.73
C THR A 41 0.29 -11.55 -12.33
N GLU A 42 -0.98 -11.33 -12.01
CA GLU A 42 -2.11 -12.20 -12.33
C GLU A 42 -3.33 -11.41 -12.79
N ASP A 43 -4.28 -12.08 -13.46
CA ASP A 43 -5.54 -11.46 -13.87
C ASP A 43 -6.40 -11.11 -12.63
N CYS A 44 -6.72 -9.82 -12.47
CA CYS A 44 -7.53 -9.34 -11.35
C CYS A 44 -8.92 -9.99 -11.25
N SER A 45 -9.43 -10.58 -12.34
CA SER A 45 -10.74 -11.24 -12.36
C SER A 45 -10.72 -12.62 -11.68
N ARG A 46 -9.52 -13.17 -11.43
CA ARG A 46 -9.34 -14.47 -10.80
C ARG A 46 -9.67 -14.40 -9.30
N ARG A 47 -10.52 -15.30 -8.83
CA ARG A 47 -10.83 -15.44 -7.40
C ARG A 47 -9.72 -16.22 -6.70
N LEU A 48 -9.04 -15.60 -5.76
CA LEU A 48 -7.95 -16.16 -4.96
C LEU A 48 -8.15 -15.81 -3.47
N PRO A 49 -7.57 -16.60 -2.54
CA PRO A 49 -7.40 -16.17 -1.16
C PRO A 49 -6.61 -14.86 -1.06
N TYR A 50 -6.83 -14.08 -0.01
CA TYR A 50 -6.20 -12.78 0.20
C TYR A 50 -5.66 -12.63 1.62
N ILE A 51 -4.71 -11.71 1.77
CA ILE A 51 -4.12 -11.33 3.05
C ILE A 51 -4.66 -9.96 3.43
N CYS A 52 -5.16 -9.82 4.65
CA CYS A 52 -5.50 -8.53 5.23
C CYS A 52 -4.36 -8.02 6.11
N GLU A 53 -4.14 -6.72 6.06
CA GLU A 53 -3.29 -6.02 7.02
C GLU A 53 -4.18 -5.23 7.98
N LEU A 54 -3.91 -5.37 9.28
CA LEU A 54 -4.54 -4.58 10.31
C LEU A 54 -3.53 -3.57 10.84
N VAL A 55 -3.88 -2.29 10.78
CA VAL A 55 -3.14 -1.28 11.52
C VAL A 55 -3.50 -1.39 13.00
N PRO A 56 -2.55 -1.30 13.95
CA PRO A 56 -2.82 -1.40 15.39
C PRO A 56 -3.89 -0.43 15.89
N ASN A 57 -4.04 0.65 15.14
CA ASN A 57 -4.94 1.77 15.38
C ASN A 57 -6.35 1.53 14.79
N GLY A 58 -6.59 0.42 14.09
CA GLY A 58 -7.85 0.16 13.40
C GLY A 58 -8.05 1.03 12.15
N PRO A 59 -9.09 0.74 11.35
CA PRO A 59 -9.25 1.31 10.02
C PRO A 59 -9.62 2.80 10.00
N LEU A 60 -9.95 3.37 11.16
CA LEU A 60 -10.34 4.77 11.28
C LEU A 60 -9.11 5.67 11.28
N SER A 61 -9.16 6.71 10.44
CA SER A 61 -8.22 7.83 10.51
C SER A 61 -8.21 8.44 11.92
N PRO A 62 -7.15 9.17 12.29
CA PRO A 62 -7.06 9.81 13.60
C PRO A 62 -8.28 10.70 13.91
N VAL A 63 -8.76 11.47 12.93
CA VAL A 63 -9.94 12.32 13.08
C VAL A 63 -11.23 11.52 13.20
N GLU A 64 -11.38 10.43 12.44
CA GLU A 64 -12.56 9.56 12.53
C GLU A 64 -12.63 8.86 13.88
N ARG A 65 -11.49 8.41 14.43
CA ARG A 65 -11.45 7.82 15.76
C ARG A 65 -11.77 8.84 16.85
N TYR A 66 -11.23 10.04 16.74
CA TYR A 66 -11.53 11.13 17.67
C TYR A 66 -13.03 11.47 17.69
N CYS A 67 -13.67 11.51 16.52
CA CYS A 67 -15.10 11.83 16.40
C CYS A 67 -16.02 10.60 16.53
N ALA A 68 -15.49 9.38 16.64
CA ALA A 68 -16.26 8.12 16.69
C ALA A 68 -17.28 8.04 17.84
N PRO A 69 -17.01 8.54 19.06
CA PRO A 69 -17.97 8.48 20.17
C PRO A 69 -19.27 9.28 19.94
N ILE A 70 -19.33 10.15 18.91
CA ILE A 70 -20.51 10.96 18.62
C ILE A 70 -21.55 10.13 17.86
N ASN A 71 -22.58 9.66 18.57
CA ASN A 71 -23.65 8.85 17.99
C ASN A 71 -24.43 9.59 16.88
N ASN A 72 -24.72 10.89 17.06
CA ASN A 72 -25.46 11.66 16.07
C ASN A 72 -24.63 11.90 14.79
N ILE A 73 -25.11 11.38 13.66
CA ILE A 73 -24.39 11.41 12.37
C ILE A 73 -24.06 12.83 11.91
N LYS A 74 -24.98 13.79 12.05
CA LYS A 74 -24.73 15.19 11.64
C LYS A 74 -23.65 15.83 12.50
N ARG A 75 -23.72 15.66 13.83
CA ARG A 75 -22.70 16.17 14.76
C ARG A 75 -21.34 15.53 14.55
N ARG A 76 -21.31 14.21 14.27
CA ARG A 76 -20.07 13.47 13.97
C ARG A 76 -19.42 13.97 12.68
N LYS A 77 -20.20 14.16 11.61
CA LYS A 77 -19.70 14.79 10.37
C LYS A 77 -19.15 16.19 10.62
N ASN A 78 -19.85 17.01 11.39
CA ASN A 78 -19.38 18.35 11.74
C ASN A 78 -18.09 18.34 12.57
N CYS A 79 -17.93 17.37 13.48
CA CYS A 79 -16.68 17.15 14.22
C CYS A 79 -15.52 16.83 13.27
N ILE A 80 -15.72 15.92 12.33
CA ILE A 80 -14.69 15.54 11.35
C ILE A 80 -14.28 16.74 10.51
N LEU A 81 -15.24 17.49 9.95
CA LEU A 81 -14.97 18.68 9.14
C LEU A 81 -14.20 19.76 9.91
N ARG A 82 -14.53 19.99 11.18
CA ARG A 82 -13.86 21.01 12.01
C ARG A 82 -12.44 20.63 12.40
N ASN A 83 -12.16 19.34 12.53
CA ASN A 83 -10.86 18.85 13.00
C ASN A 83 -9.97 18.32 11.87
N HIS A 84 -10.45 18.29 10.62
CA HIS A 84 -9.74 17.73 9.46
C HIS A 84 -8.28 18.22 9.37
N ASN A 85 -8.10 19.55 9.28
CA ASN A 85 -6.78 20.16 9.11
C ASN A 85 -5.83 19.89 10.29
N GLN A 86 -6.36 19.78 11.52
CA GLN A 86 -5.54 19.48 12.71
C GLN A 86 -4.91 18.09 12.62
N PHE A 87 -5.66 17.12 12.10
CA PHE A 87 -5.20 15.74 11.97
C PHE A 87 -4.45 15.47 10.66
N GLU A 88 -4.69 16.24 9.59
CA GLU A 88 -3.91 16.15 8.34
C GLU A 88 -2.42 16.49 8.51
N GLN A 89 -2.11 17.50 9.33
CA GLN A 89 -0.72 17.94 9.56
C GLN A 89 0.12 16.88 10.30
N ILE A 90 -0.51 15.97 11.03
CA ILE A 90 0.12 14.85 11.76
C ILE A 90 0.46 13.69 10.80
N GLU A 91 -0.26 13.55 9.68
CA GLU A 91 0.00 12.52 8.66
C GLU A 91 1.07 12.98 7.66
N GLN A 92 1.07 14.26 7.26
CA GLN A 92 2.05 14.81 6.33
C GLN A 92 3.49 14.79 6.85
N THR A 93 3.68 14.83 8.17
CA THR A 93 5.03 14.72 8.79
C THR A 93 5.66 13.33 8.63
N LYS A 94 4.91 12.32 8.16
CA LYS A 94 5.43 10.98 7.85
C LYS A 94 5.80 10.78 6.36
N GLN A 95 5.39 11.69 5.47
CA GLN A 95 5.40 11.48 4.02
C GLN A 95 6.68 11.94 3.30
N GLN A 96 7.77 12.23 4.01
CA GLN A 96 8.97 12.73 3.34
C GLN A 96 9.91 11.57 2.95
N CYS A 97 9.64 10.98 1.80
CA CYS A 97 10.59 10.08 1.15
C CYS A 97 11.78 10.89 0.65
N ASN A 98 12.87 10.93 1.42
CA ASN A 98 14.12 11.52 0.95
C ASN A 98 14.68 10.62 -0.15
N GLY A 99 14.41 10.99 -1.40
CA GLY A 99 14.77 10.24 -2.59
C GLY A 99 16.28 10.13 -2.74
N ASN A 100 16.85 9.03 -2.25
CA ASN A 100 18.17 8.52 -2.64
C ASN A 100 18.14 6.99 -2.51
N ILE A 101 17.53 6.30 -3.47
CA ILE A 101 17.69 4.85 -3.65
C ILE A 101 18.50 4.64 -4.93
N ASN A 102 19.82 4.76 -4.79
CA ASN A 102 20.76 4.28 -5.80
C ASN A 102 21.04 2.80 -5.55
N THR A 103 20.58 1.97 -6.48
CA THR A 103 21.36 1.01 -7.29
C THR A 103 20.56 -0.25 -7.58
N ASN A 104 20.42 -0.50 -8.88
CA ASN A 104 19.98 -1.78 -9.43
C ASN A 104 20.89 -2.89 -8.91
N LYS A 105 20.33 -3.83 -8.15
CA LYS A 105 20.92 -5.16 -8.02
C LYS A 105 19.97 -6.17 -8.68
N SER A 106 19.91 -6.10 -10.00
CA SER A 106 19.52 -7.26 -10.80
C SER A 106 20.74 -8.18 -10.83
N GLU A 107 20.79 -9.13 -9.90
CA GLU A 107 21.64 -10.31 -10.10
C GLU A 107 21.00 -11.10 -11.24
N ALA A 108 21.52 -10.88 -12.44
CA ALA A 108 21.31 -11.79 -13.55
C ALA A 108 21.96 -13.13 -13.15
N ILE A 109 21.13 -14.13 -12.88
CA ILE A 109 21.59 -15.52 -12.84
C ILE A 109 22.00 -15.85 -14.27
N ASN A 110 23.31 -15.92 -14.49
CA ASN A 110 23.92 -16.31 -15.75
C ASN A 110 23.85 -17.84 -15.81
N ASP A 111 22.84 -18.39 -16.48
CA ASP A 111 22.79 -19.82 -16.78
C ASP A 111 23.75 -20.10 -17.94
N ASN A 112 24.98 -20.48 -17.59
CA ASN A 112 25.86 -21.23 -18.48
C ASN A 112 25.39 -22.69 -18.47
N ASN A 113 24.86 -23.15 -19.61
CA ASN A 113 25.09 -24.49 -20.18
C ASN A 113 24.56 -24.54 -21.61
#